data_AF-A0A919S3H0-F1
#
_entry.id   AF-A0A919S3H0-F1
#
_cell.length_a   1.000
_cell.length_b   1.000
_cell.length_c   1.000
_cell.angle_alpha   90.00
_cell.angle_beta   90.00
_cell.angle_gamma   90.00
#
_symmetry.space_group_name_H-M   'P 1'
#
loop_
_entity.id
_entity.type
_entity.pdbx_description
1 polymer ?
#
loop_
_entity_poly.entity_id
_entity_poly.type
_entity_poly.pdbx_seq_one_letter_code
_entity_poly.pdbx_strand_id
1 'polypeptide(L)'
;MPRFHNEEERVAWTLAESLADKARTMMRQAEAALETWRIGKELNRIRCARRGISASDAEIRWSETANAKNALTDNSFHVSLATMYFGAAAAYYSRAQYLRSHGEAHV
;
A
#
# COMPACT_ATOMS: atom_id res chain seq x y z
N MET A 1 -18.33 -14.09 12.69
CA MET A 1 -18.34 -12.80 13.44
C MET A 1 -17.62 -13.04 14.75
N PRO A 2 -16.59 -12.26 15.11
CA PRO A 2 -15.98 -12.33 16.43
C PRO A 2 -17.05 -12.09 17.50
N ARG A 3 -17.03 -12.87 18.59
CA ARG A 3 -17.86 -12.59 19.77
C ARG A 3 -17.15 -11.48 20.55
N PHE A 4 -17.75 -10.29 20.57
CA PHE A 4 -17.25 -9.13 21.31
C PHE A 4 -17.85 -9.12 22.71
N HIS A 5 -17.07 -8.71 23.71
CA HIS A 5 -17.48 -8.66 25.12
C HIS A 5 -18.14 -7.35 25.50
N ASN A 6 -17.76 -6.25 24.84
CA ASN A 6 -18.34 -4.94 25.06
C ASN A 6 -18.38 -4.09 23.78
N GLU A 7 -19.06 -2.95 23.86
CA GLU A 7 -19.22 -2.00 22.76
C GLU A 7 -17.87 -1.42 22.31
N GLU A 8 -16.98 -1.10 23.25
CA GLU A 8 -15.70 -0.47 22.96
C GLU A 8 -14.77 -1.40 22.17
N GLU A 9 -14.76 -2.71 22.49
CA GLU A 9 -14.05 -3.73 21.74
C GLU A 9 -14.55 -3.80 20.31
N ARG A 10 -15.88 -3.81 20.12
CA ARG A 10 -16.50 -3.86 18.79
C ARG A 10 -16.15 -2.62 17.97
N VAL A 11 -16.21 -1.43 18.57
CA VAL A 11 -15.86 -0.17 17.92
C VAL A 11 -14.38 -0.16 17.52
N ALA A 12 -13.47 -0.54 18.42
CA ALA A 12 -12.04 -0.61 18.14
C ALA A 12 -11.73 -1.62 17.02
N TRP A 13 -12.36 -2.80 17.04
CA TRP A 13 -12.22 -3.81 15.99
C TRP A 13 -12.73 -3.30 14.64
N THR A 14 -13.93 -2.71 14.61
CA THR A 14 -14.55 -2.20 13.39
C THR A 14 -13.70 -1.10 12.75
N LEU A 15 -13.13 -0.21 13.56
CA LEU A 15 -12.24 0.83 13.09
C LEU A 15 -10.92 0.24 12.55
N ALA A 16 -10.36 -0.77 13.22
CA ALA A 16 -9.17 -1.47 12.74
C ALA A 16 -9.38 -2.10 11.36
N GLU A 17 -10.50 -2.79 11.14
CA GLU A 17 -10.87 -3.38 9.84
C GLU A 17 -11.01 -2.31 8.76
N SER A 18 -11.71 -1.21 9.05
CA SER A 18 -11.88 -0.09 8.13
C SER A 18 -10.53 0.52 7.71
N LEU A 19 -9.59 0.68 8.65
CA LEU A 19 -8.24 1.17 8.36
C LEU A 19 -7.42 0.15 7.57
N ALA A 20 -7.54 -1.14 7.87
CA ALA A 20 -6.88 -2.21 7.13
C ALA A 20 -7.39 -2.31 5.67
N ASP A 21 -8.68 -2.08 5.44
CA ASP A 21 -9.26 -1.98 4.09
C ASP A 21 -8.70 -0.78 3.31
N LYS A 22 -8.60 0.38 3.95
CA LYS A 22 -7.95 1.57 3.36
C LYS A 22 -6.49 1.28 3.00
N ALA A 23 -5.75 0.65 3.91
CA ALA A 23 -4.36 0.28 3.69
C ALA A 23 -4.19 -0.65 2.48
N ARG A 24 -5.03 -1.69 2.38
CA ARG A 24 -5.06 -2.61 1.22
C ARG A 24 -5.39 -1.88 -0.08
N THR A 25 -6.30 -0.93 -0.04
CA THR A 25 -6.65 -0.10 -1.21
C THR A 25 -5.46 0.73 -1.67
N MET A 26 -4.74 1.37 -0.74
CA MET A 26 -3.53 2.12 -1.07
C MET A 26 -2.42 1.20 -1.63
N MET A 27 -2.27 -0.01 -1.07
CA MET A 27 -1.28 -0.96 -1.59
C MET A 27 -1.58 -1.36 -3.05
N ARG A 28 -2.84 -1.61 -3.39
CA ARG A 28 -3.24 -1.89 -4.79
C ARG A 28 -2.94 -0.72 -5.72
N GLN A 29 -3.14 0.51 -5.26
CA GLN A 29 -2.79 1.71 -6.04
C GLN A 29 -1.27 1.82 -6.24
N ALA A 30 -0.49 1.52 -5.20
CA ALA A 30 0.96 1.47 -5.31
C ALA A 30 1.42 0.41 -6.32
N GLU A 31 0.84 -0.79 -6.28
CA GLU A 31 1.13 -1.88 -7.23
C GLU A 31 0.79 -1.48 -8.67
N ALA A 32 -0.36 -0.84 -8.89
CA ALA A 32 -0.77 -0.36 -10.21
C ALA A 32 0.18 0.71 -10.77
N ALA A 33 0.66 1.63 -9.92
CA ALA A 33 1.66 2.63 -10.30
C ALA A 33 2.99 1.97 -10.69
N LEU A 34 3.44 0.98 -9.91
CA LEU A 34 4.68 0.25 -10.22
C LEU A 34 4.56 -0.59 -11.50
N GLU A 35 3.39 -1.17 -11.75
CA GLU A 35 3.14 -1.92 -12.99
C GLU A 35 3.17 -1.00 -14.21
N THR A 36 2.57 0.19 -14.10
CA THR A 36 2.67 1.23 -15.13
C THR A 36 4.12 1.58 -15.43
N TRP A 37 4.95 1.70 -14.38
CA TRP A 37 6.38 1.96 -14.55
C TRP A 37 7.09 0.81 -15.29
N ARG A 38 6.82 -0.44 -14.93
CA ARG A 38 7.43 -1.63 -15.54
C ARG A 38 7.05 -1.78 -17.01
N ILE A 39 5.78 -1.65 -17.33
CA ILE A 39 5.28 -1.71 -18.72
C ILE A 39 5.91 -0.57 -19.54
N GLY A 40 5.94 0.64 -18.99
CA GLY A 40 6.58 1.80 -19.64
C GLY A 40 8.06 1.56 -19.94
N LYS A 41 8.80 0.96 -18.99
CA LYS A 41 10.20 0.57 -19.16
C LYS A 41 10.38 -0.40 -20.32
N GLU A 42 9.60 -1.47 -20.37
CA GLU A 42 9.73 -2.49 -21.42
C GLU A 42 9.36 -1.94 -22.80
N LEU A 43 8.29 -1.15 -22.90
CA LEU A 43 7.93 -0.47 -24.14
C LEU A 43 9.04 0.48 -24.60
N ASN A 44 9.69 1.19 -23.67
CA ASN A 44 10.82 2.04 -24.01
C ASN A 44 12.03 1.24 -24.51
N ARG A 45 12.32 0.10 -23.86
CA ARG A 45 13.38 -0.82 -24.28
C ARG A 45 13.18 -1.29 -25.71
N ILE A 46 11.98 -1.77 -26.06
CA ILE A 46 11.64 -2.22 -27.41
C ILE A 46 11.78 -1.09 -28.43
N ARG A 47 11.28 0.12 -28.12
CA ARG A 47 11.37 1.29 -29.01
C ARG A 47 12.82 1.70 -29.27
N CYS A 48 13.67 1.66 -28.23
CA CYS A 48 15.09 1.99 -28.32
C CYS A 48 15.87 0.94 -29.11
N ALA A 49 15.62 -0.35 -28.87
CA ALA A 49 16.24 -1.44 -29.60
C ALA A 49 16.00 -1.35 -31.12
N ARG A 50 14.79 -0.99 -31.54
CA ARG A 50 14.45 -0.74 -32.96
C ARG A 50 15.26 0.40 -33.60
N ARG A 51 15.86 1.28 -32.79
CA ARG A 51 16.70 2.41 -33.22
C ARG A 51 18.20 2.14 -33.00
N GLY A 52 18.59 0.91 -32.64
CA GLY A 52 19.97 0.55 -32.35
C GLY A 52 20.53 1.17 -31.06
N ILE A 53 19.66 1.67 -30.17
CA ILE A 53 20.07 2.25 -28.89
C ILE A 53 20.30 1.11 -27.88
N SER A 54 21.38 1.22 -27.09
CA SER A 54 21.73 0.23 -26.07
C SER A 54 20.65 0.12 -24.98
N ALA A 55 20.62 -1.02 -24.29
CA ALA A 55 19.68 -1.23 -23.18
C ALA A 55 19.92 -0.26 -22.02
N SER A 56 21.18 0.08 -21.73
CA SER A 56 21.54 1.07 -20.69
C SER A 56 21.00 2.45 -21.02
N ASP A 57 21.16 2.90 -22.27
CA ASP A 57 20.67 4.21 -22.69
C ASP A 57 19.14 4.25 -22.74
N ALA A 58 18.50 3.14 -23.10
CA ALA A 58 17.05 3.01 -23.03
C ALA A 58 16.54 3.13 -21.59
N GLU A 59 17.25 2.58 -20.62
CA GLU A 59 16.90 2.70 -19.20
C GLU A 59 17.05 4.14 -18.69
N ILE A 60 18.18 4.79 -18.97
CA ILE A 60 18.42 6.19 -18.61
C ILE A 60 17.34 7.09 -19.21
N ARG A 61 17.00 6.88 -20.50
CA ARG A 61 15.94 7.65 -21.16
C ARG A 61 14.59 7.43 -20.51
N TRP A 62 14.27 6.20 -20.12
CA TRP A 62 13.00 5.89 -19.44
C TRP A 62 12.93 6.58 -18.08
N SER A 63 13.97 6.45 -17.24
CA SER A 63 14.01 7.04 -15.91
C SER A 63 13.89 8.57 -15.92
N GLU A 64 14.36 9.21 -16.99
CA GLU A 64 14.23 10.66 -17.14
C GLU A 64 12.83 11.13 -17.57
N THR A 65 11.96 10.24 -18.04
CA THR A 65 10.61 10.62 -18.46
C THR A 65 9.75 11.07 -17.27
N ALA A 66 8.86 12.03 -17.53
CA ALA A 66 7.85 12.44 -16.56
C ALA A 66 6.97 11.26 -16.12
N ASN A 67 6.60 10.37 -17.04
CA ASN A 67 5.79 9.20 -16.73
C ASN A 67 6.48 8.27 -15.73
N ALA A 68 7.79 8.01 -15.90
CA ALA A 68 8.54 7.18 -14.96
C ALA A 68 8.63 7.84 -13.57
N LYS A 69 8.95 9.13 -13.53
CA LYS A 69 9.06 9.90 -12.28
C LYS A 69 7.73 9.96 -11.53
N ASN A 70 6.64 10.21 -12.24
CA ASN A 70 5.28 10.23 -11.67
C ASN A 70 4.88 8.86 -11.12
N ALA A 71 5.08 7.79 -11.89
CA ALA A 71 4.74 6.43 -11.43
C ALA A 71 5.51 6.02 -10.16
N LEU A 72 6.79 6.40 -10.03
CA LEU A 72 7.56 6.15 -8.82
C LEU A 72 7.12 7.03 -7.64
N THR A 73 6.73 8.28 -7.91
CA THR A 73 6.21 9.20 -6.90
C THR A 73 4.87 8.71 -6.36
N ASP A 74 3.95 8.34 -7.24
CA ASP A 74 2.63 7.79 -6.89
C ASP A 74 2.77 6.48 -6.11
N ASN A 75 3.66 5.58 -6.56
CA ASN A 75 3.97 4.36 -5.81
C ASN A 75 4.44 4.68 -4.40
N SER A 76 5.45 5.56 -4.25
CA SER A 76 6.02 5.90 -2.94
C SER A 76 4.99 6.56 -2.01
N PHE A 77 4.15 7.45 -2.57
CA PHE A 77 3.06 8.08 -1.85
C PHE A 77 2.04 7.07 -1.31
N HIS A 78 1.56 6.16 -2.18
CA HIS A 78 0.60 5.15 -1.81
C HIS A 78 1.17 4.11 -0.83
N VAL A 79 2.44 3.71 -0.96
CA VAL A 79 3.11 2.85 0.02
C VAL A 79 3.18 3.53 1.40
N SER A 80 3.49 4.82 1.43
CA SER A 80 3.55 5.59 2.68
C SER A 80 2.17 5.64 3.36
N LEU A 81 1.11 5.91 2.59
CA LEU A 81 -0.27 5.87 3.10
C LEU A 81 -0.68 4.48 3.58
N ALA A 82 -0.36 3.43 2.81
CA ALA A 82 -0.65 2.05 3.20
C ALA A 82 0.03 1.70 4.53
N THR A 83 1.30 2.06 4.68
CA THR A 83 2.09 1.85 5.90
C THR A 83 1.46 2.56 7.10
N MET A 84 1.08 3.83 6.94
CA MET A 84 0.40 4.60 7.97
C MET A 84 -0.93 3.93 8.39
N TYR A 85 -1.78 3.58 7.42
CA TYR A 85 -3.08 2.96 7.71
C TYR A 85 -2.94 1.57 8.35
N PHE A 86 -1.98 0.75 7.90
CA PHE A 86 -1.70 -0.53 8.56
C PHE A 86 -1.19 -0.35 9.99
N GLY A 87 -0.31 0.62 10.23
CA GLY A 87 0.16 0.96 11.58
C GLY A 87 -1.00 1.39 12.49
N ALA A 88 -1.89 2.24 11.99
CA ALA A 88 -3.09 2.65 12.72
C ALA A 88 -4.04 1.47 12.98
N ALA A 89 -4.28 0.61 11.98
CA ALA A 89 -5.10 -0.59 12.14
C ALA A 89 -4.52 -1.53 13.21
N ALA A 90 -3.21 -1.76 13.19
CA ALA A 90 -2.52 -2.59 14.18
C ALA A 90 -2.71 -2.04 15.61
N ALA A 91 -2.60 -0.72 15.80
CA ALA A 91 -2.84 -0.09 17.10
C ALA A 91 -4.28 -0.32 17.61
N TYR A 92 -5.28 -0.21 16.73
CA TYR A 92 -6.68 -0.46 17.11
C TYR A 92 -6.99 -1.94 17.34
N TYR A 93 -6.35 -2.86 16.60
CA TYR A 93 -6.44 -4.30 16.91
C TYR A 93 -5.86 -4.60 18.29
N SER A 94 -4.69 -4.05 18.62
CA SER A 94 -4.10 -4.20 19.95
C SER A 94 -5.02 -3.64 21.04
N ARG A 95 -5.67 -2.49 20.80
CA ARG A 95 -6.67 -1.94 21.72
C ARG A 95 -7.87 -2.87 21.89
N ALA A 96 -8.40 -3.43 20.80
CA ALA A 96 -9.51 -4.38 20.88
C ALA A 96 -9.12 -5.64 21.67
N GLN A 97 -7.92 -6.16 21.45
CA GLN A 97 -7.39 -7.30 22.21
C GLN A 97 -7.23 -6.98 23.71
N TYR A 98 -6.75 -5.78 24.03
CA TYR A 98 -6.65 -5.31 25.42
C TYR A 98 -8.03 -5.23 26.10
N LEU A 99 -9.03 -4.67 25.42
CA LEU A 99 -10.39 -4.56 25.95
C LEU A 99 -11.04 -5.92 26.16
N ARG A 100 -10.73 -6.90 25.30
CA ARG A 100 -11.18 -8.29 25.47
C ARG A 100 -10.58 -8.90 26.74
N SER A 101 -9.26 -8.83 26.93
CA SER A 101 -8.60 -9.46 28.08
C SER A 101 -8.92 -8.80 29.41
N HIS A 102 -9.13 -7.48 29.44
CA HIS A 102 -9.51 -6.75 30.66
C HIS A 102 -11.00 -6.87 30.99
N GLY A 103 -11.86 -7.09 29.99
CA GLY A 103 -13.27 -7.44 30.21
C GLY A 103 -13.44 -8.82 30.85
N GLU A 104 -12.54 -9.77 30.56
CA GLU A 104 -12.54 -11.12 31.16
C GLU A 104 -12.02 -11.13 32.61
N ALA A 105 -11.18 -10.18 33.02
CA ALA A 105 -10.60 -10.11 34.37
C ALA A 105 -11.57 -9.60 35.46
N HIS A 106 -12.76 -9.12 35.09
CA HIS A 106 -13.78 -8.58 36.00
C HIS A 106 -14.97 -9.54 36.24
N VAL A 107 -14.83 -10.82 35.89
CA VAL A 107 -15.85 -11.88 36.14
C VAL A 107 -15.38 -12.85 37.22
#